data_AF-A0A2T3KDR9-F1
#
_entry.id   AF-A0A2T3KDR9-F1
#
_cell.length_a   1.000
_cell.length_b   1.000
_cell.length_c   1.000
_cell.angle_alpha   90.00
_cell.angle_beta   90.00
_cell.angle_gamma   90.00
#
_symmetry.space_group_name_H-M   'P 1'
#
loop_
_entity.id
_entity.type
_entity.pdbx_description
1 polymer ?
#
loop_
_entity_poly.entity_id
_entity_poly.type
_entity_poly.pdbx_seq_one_letter_code
_entity_poly.pdbx_strand_id
1 'polypeptide(L)' 'GICTHLGCSPTYLPNSFSDQVSGVAAGFFCPCHGSTFDMAGRVFAGVPAPLNLVVPPYQFLDDNTILVGLDKETV' A
#
# COMPACT_ATOMS: atom_id res chain seq x y z
N GLY A 1 6.13 0.37 0.67
CA GLY A 1 5.13 1.45 0.46
C GLY A 1 5.30 2.48 1.54
N ILE A 2 4.91 3.74 1.30
CA ILE A 2 5.01 4.83 2.29
C ILE A 2 3.60 5.11 2.81
N CYS A 3 3.39 4.98 4.11
CA CYS A 3 2.12 5.30 4.75
C CYS A 3 1.82 6.80 4.58
N THR A 4 0.64 7.10 4.07
CA THR A 4 0.19 8.48 3.79
C THR A 4 -0.18 9.28 5.03
N HIS A 5 -0.13 8.67 6.23
CA HIS A 5 -0.26 9.38 7.50
C HIS A 5 1.01 10.22 7.77
N LEU A 6 2.09 9.58 8.23
CA LEU A 6 3.35 10.23 8.63
C LEU A 6 4.59 9.46 8.13
N GLY A 7 4.47 8.71 7.03
CA GLY A 7 5.63 8.22 6.28
C GLY A 7 6.25 6.89 6.70
N CYS A 8 5.76 6.22 7.75
CA CYS A 8 6.21 4.87 8.11
C CYS A 8 6.00 3.86 6.95
N SER A 9 6.77 2.76 6.94
CA SER A 9 6.54 1.66 5.99
C SER A 9 5.50 0.67 6.55
N PRO A 10 4.33 0.50 5.90
CA PRO A 10 3.37 -0.53 6.30
C PRO A 10 3.95 -1.93 6.12
N THR A 11 3.63 -2.83 7.05
CA THR A 11 4.02 -4.24 7.04
C THR A 11 2.96 -5.05 6.32
N TYR A 12 3.36 -5.88 5.37
CA TYR A 12 2.47 -6.87 4.75
C TYR A 12 2.15 -7.99 5.74
N LEU A 13 0.86 -8.24 5.97
CA LEU A 13 0.36 -9.32 6.81
C LEU A 13 -0.42 -10.31 5.93
N PRO A 14 0.16 -11.47 5.57
CA PRO A 14 -0.46 -12.41 4.63
C PRO A 14 -1.60 -13.24 5.25
N ASN A 15 -1.52 -13.56 6.54
CA ASN A 15 -2.46 -14.50 7.21
C ASN A 15 -2.94 -14.02 8.59
N SER A 16 -2.47 -12.85 9.04
CA SER A 16 -2.78 -12.28 10.37
C SER A 16 -3.42 -10.91 10.27
N PHE A 17 -3.83 -10.47 9.08
CA PHE A 17 -4.45 -9.16 8.91
C PHE A 17 -5.85 -9.09 9.53
N SER A 18 -6.49 -10.25 9.74
CA SER A 18 -7.77 -10.37 10.43
C SER A 18 -7.76 -9.80 11.85
N ASP A 19 -6.59 -9.77 12.48
CA ASP A 19 -6.40 -9.18 13.81
C ASP A 19 -6.51 -7.65 13.78
N GLN A 20 -6.33 -7.04 12.60
CA GLN A 20 -6.42 -5.60 12.38
C GLN A 20 -7.75 -5.20 11.73
N VAL A 21 -8.24 -6.00 10.79
CA VAL A 21 -9.50 -5.77 10.07
C VAL A 21 -10.30 -7.07 9.99
N SER A 22 -11.42 -7.11 10.70
CA SER A 22 -12.27 -8.30 10.76
C SER A 22 -12.75 -8.74 9.38
N GLY A 23 -12.66 -10.04 9.09
CA GLY A 23 -13.11 -10.62 7.83
C GLY A 23 -12.15 -10.45 6.64
N VAL A 24 -10.97 -9.84 6.84
CA VAL A 24 -9.97 -9.64 5.78
C VAL A 24 -8.71 -10.44 6.11
N ALA A 25 -8.37 -11.42 5.25
CA ALA A 25 -7.27 -12.36 5.51
C ALA A 25 -5.88 -11.72 5.38
N ALA A 26 -5.72 -10.82 4.41
CA ALA A 26 -4.43 -10.23 4.05
C ALA A 26 -4.55 -8.73 3.76
N GLY A 27 -3.51 -7.99 4.09
CA GLY A 27 -3.42 -6.56 3.86
C GLY A 27 -2.11 -5.97 4.37
N PHE A 28 -2.04 -4.64 4.45
CA PHE A 28 -0.89 -3.93 5.00
C PHE A 28 -1.28 -3.16 6.25
N PHE A 29 -0.49 -3.33 7.31
CA PHE A 29 -0.69 -2.67 8.60
C PHE A 29 0.46 -1.71 8.91
N CYS A 30 0.14 -0.47 9.27
CA CYS A 30 1.11 0.52 9.72
C CYS A 30 1.12 0.59 11.25
N PRO A 31 2.14 0.01 11.93
CA PRO A 31 2.16 -0.10 13.39
C PRO A 31 2.35 1.24 14.12
N CYS A 32 2.76 2.28 13.41
CA CYS A 32 3.02 3.59 14.01
C CYS A 32 1.76 4.21 14.63
N HIS A 33 0.63 4.15 13.94
CA HIS A 33 -0.63 4.75 14.38
C HIS A 33 -1.87 3.91 14.00
N GLY A 34 -1.68 2.66 13.61
CA GLY A 34 -2.77 1.71 13.35
C GLY A 34 -3.47 1.86 12.00
N SER A 35 -2.88 2.54 11.02
CA SER A 35 -3.49 2.62 9.68
C SER A 35 -3.45 1.28 8.95
N THR A 36 -4.57 0.90 8.35
CA THR A 36 -4.73 -0.36 7.63
C THR A 36 -5.02 -0.09 6.16
N PHE A 37 -4.44 -0.93 5.30
CA PHE A 37 -4.65 -0.88 3.85
C PHE A 37 -4.96 -2.29 3.34
N ASP A 38 -5.81 -2.39 2.33
CA ASP A 38 -6.10 -3.67 1.69
C ASP A 38 -4.97 -4.12 0.74
N MET A 39 -5.17 -5.27 0.07
CA MET A 39 -4.19 -5.83 -0.87
C MET A 39 -3.93 -4.95 -2.10
N ALA A 40 -4.83 -4.03 -2.43
CA ALA A 40 -4.63 -3.05 -3.50
C ALA A 40 -3.98 -1.75 -2.99
N GLY A 41 -3.62 -1.68 -1.71
CA GLY A 41 -3.06 -0.48 -1.08
C GLY A 41 -4.10 0.60 -0.78
N ARG A 42 -5.39 0.29 -0.82
CA ARG A 42 -6.46 1.24 -0.47
C ARG A 42 -6.63 1.31 1.04
N VAL A 43 -6.78 2.52 1.57
CA VAL A 43 -6.92 2.74 3.01
C VAL A 43 -8.33 2.33 3.47
N PHE A 44 -8.43 1.65 4.61
CA PHE A 44 -9.73 1.42 5.26
C PHE A 44 -10.23 2.71 5.93
N ALA A 45 -11.55 2.89 5.99
CA ALA A 45 -12.13 4.04 6.66
C ALA A 45 -11.87 4.01 8.19
N GLY A 46 -11.84 5.19 8.82
CA GLY A 46 -11.75 5.30 10.27
C GLY A 46 -10.34 5.16 10.86
N VAL A 47 -9.30 5.24 10.03
CA VAL A 47 -7.89 5.22 10.46
C VAL A 47 -7.18 6.56 10.16
N PRO A 48 -6.01 6.85 10.77
CA PRO A 48 -5.35 8.15 10.61
C PRO A 48 -4.80 8.48 9.21
N ALA A 49 -4.46 7.48 8.40
CA ALA A 49 -3.98 7.71 7.05
C ALA A 49 -5.10 8.31 6.17
N PRO A 50 -4.89 9.48 5.55
CA PRO A 50 -5.95 10.17 4.81
C PRO A 50 -6.15 9.67 3.39
N LEU A 51 -5.19 8.93 2.82
CA LEU A 51 -5.14 8.57 1.40
C LEU A 51 -4.67 7.12 1.20
N ASN A 52 -4.97 6.54 0.04
CA ASN A 52 -4.42 5.25 -0.40
C ASN A 52 -2.89 5.32 -0.57
N LEU A 53 -2.22 4.16 -0.56
CA LEU A 53 -0.81 4.08 -0.90
C LEU A 53 -0.57 4.59 -2.33
N VAL A 54 0.46 5.41 -2.49
CA VAL A 54 0.83 5.96 -3.80
C VAL A 54 1.41 4.85 -4.67
N VAL A 55 0.87 4.70 -5.87
CA VAL A 55 1.46 3.90 -6.94
C VAL A 55 2.43 4.80 -7.70
N PRO A 56 3.74 4.54 -7.68
CA PRO A 56 4.71 5.34 -8.43
C PRO A 56 4.52 5.13 -9.94
N PRO A 57 4.98 6.05 -10.81
CA PRO A 57 5.05 5.81 -12.24
C PRO A 57 5.86 4.55 -12.54
N TYR A 58 5.39 3.74 -13.49
CA TYR A 58 6.07 2.51 -13.89
C TYR A 58 5.75 2.13 -15.34
N GLN A 59 6.58 1.28 -15.90
CA GLN A 59 6.33 0.64 -17.20
C GLN A 59 6.81 -0.81 -17.20
N PHE A 60 6.13 -1.65 -17.97
CA PHE A 60 6.64 -2.97 -18.34
C PHE A 60 7.66 -2.82 -19.45
N LEU A 61 8.88 -3.35 -19.26
CA LEU A 61 9.90 -3.44 -20.30
C LEU A 61 9.69 -4.71 -21.15
N ASP A 62 9.27 -5.78 -20.48
CA ASP A 62 8.88 -7.08 -21.03
C ASP A 62 7.95 -7.79 -20.02
N ASP A 63 7.58 -9.04 -20.28
CA ASP A 63 6.64 -9.83 -19.46
C ASP A 63 7.14 -10.10 -18.01
N ASN A 64 8.45 -9.96 -17.78
CA ASN A 64 9.10 -10.33 -16.51
C ASN A 64 9.82 -9.16 -15.83
N THR A 65 9.85 -7.98 -16.46
CA THR A 65 10.65 -6.83 -16.02
C THR A 65 9.82 -5.55 -15.98
N ILE A 66 9.78 -4.91 -14.82
CA ILE A 66 9.12 -3.61 -14.60
C ILE A 66 10.19 -2.57 -14.24
N LEU A 67 10.15 -1.41 -14.91
CA LEU A 67 10.92 -0.24 -14.52
C LEU A 67 10.02 0.72 -13.73
N VAL A 68 10.42 1.03 -12.49
CA VAL A 68 9.75 2.01 -11.62
C VAL A 68 10.46 3.36 -11.72
N GLY A 69 9.70 4.44 -11.87
CA GLY A 69 10.19 5.82 -11.89
C GLY A 69 10.27 6.50 -13.26
N LEU A 70 9.88 5.83 -14.35
CA LEU A 70 9.74 6.45 -15.67
C LEU A 70 8.27 6.68 -15.98
N ASP A 71 7.91 7.93 -16.30
CA ASP A 71 6.56 8.31 -16.74
C ASP A 71 6.57 8.59 -18.25
N LYS A 72 5.80 7.81 -19.02
CA LYS A 72 5.69 7.99 -20.48
C LYS A 72 4.91 9.24 -20.88
N GLU A 73 4.13 9.85 -19.98
CA GLU A 73 3.37 11.07 -20.28
C GLU A 73 4.22 12.35 -20.16
N THR A 74 5.46 12.23 -19.67
CA THR A 74 6.36 13.38 -19.45
C THR A 74 7.55 13.46 -20.41
N VAL A 75 7.61 12.58 -21.42
CA VAL A 75 8.64 12.57 -22.48
C VAL A 75 8.06 12.80 -23.88
#